data_AF-A0A5A9F158-F1
#
_entry.id   AF-A0A5A9F158-F1
#
_cell.length_a   1.000
_cell.length_b   1.000
_cell.length_c   1.000
_cell.angle_alpha   90.00
_cell.angle_beta   90.00
_cell.angle_gamma   90.00
#
_symmetry.space_group_name_H-M   'P 1'
#
loop_
_entity.id
_entity.type
_entity.pdbx_description
1 polymer ?
#
loop_
_entity_poly.entity_id
_entity_poly.type
_entity_poly.pdbx_seq_one_letter_code
_entity_poly.pdbx_strand_id
1 'polypeptide(L)' 'MGSFSIWHSIIVLLIFALFSMIWVVPFWRLFRRTGIPPMLSILAAIPFVAVIYLWVVAFKKWPSDA' A
#
# COMPACT_ATOMS: atom_id res chain seq x y z
N MET A 1 5.93 -16.31 -31.71
CA MET A 1 5.42 -16.19 -30.33
C MET A 1 6.64 -15.99 -29.43
N GLY A 2 6.82 -14.79 -28.86
CA GLY A 2 8.05 -14.46 -28.13
C GLY A 2 8.24 -15.39 -26.93
N SER A 3 9.41 -16.02 -26.79
CA SER A 3 9.68 -16.90 -25.65
C SER A 3 9.77 -16.04 -24.39
N PHE A 4 8.97 -16.33 -23.38
CA PHE A 4 9.17 -15.77 -22.04
C PHE A 4 10.52 -16.25 -21.50
N SER A 5 11.51 -15.36 -21.53
CA SER A 5 12.84 -15.62 -20.96
C SER A 5 12.82 -15.33 -19.45
N ILE A 6 13.68 -16.03 -18.70
CA ILE A 6 13.90 -15.81 -17.25
C ILE A 6 14.10 -14.33 -16.91
N TRP A 7 14.80 -13.59 -17.77
CA TRP A 7 15.04 -12.16 -17.58
C TRP A 7 13.75 -11.33 -17.53
N HIS A 8 12.74 -11.68 -18.35
CA HIS A 8 11.45 -11.00 -18.30
C HIS A 8 10.75 -11.23 -16.96
N SER A 9 10.81 -12.46 -16.44
CA SER A 9 10.22 -12.80 -15.15
C SER A 9 10.88 -12.03 -14.00
N ILE A 10 12.22 -11.93 -14.01
CA ILE A 10 12.97 -11.16 -13.02
C ILE A 10 12.59 -9.68 -13.06
N ILE A 11 12.52 -9.09 -14.26
CA ILE A 11 12.14 -7.67 -14.42
C ILE A 11 10.72 -7.43 -13.90
N VAL A 12 9.76 -8.30 -14.25
CA VAL A 12 8.37 -8.17 -13.79
C VAL A 12 8.28 -8.27 -12.26
N LEU A 13 8.99 -9.21 -11.64
CA LEU A 13 9.03 -9.34 -10.18
C LEU A 13 9.65 -8.12 -9.50
N LEU A 14 10.73 -7.58 -10.05
CA LEU A 14 11.37 -6.35 -9.54
C LEU A 14 10.41 -5.15 -9.62
N ILE A 15 9.74 -4.96 -10.76
CA ILE A 15 8.78 -3.87 -10.94
C ILE A 15 7.61 -4.04 -9.96
N PHE A 16 7.07 -5.25 -9.81
CA PHE A 16 5.98 -5.53 -8.89
C PHE A 16 6.37 -5.27 -7.42
N ALA A 17 7.56 -5.71 -7.01
CA ALA A 17 8.09 -5.43 -5.67
C ALA A 17 8.26 -3.93 -5.41
N LEU A 18 8.81 -3.18 -6.38
CA LEU A 18 8.97 -1.73 -6.24
C LEU A 18 7.62 -1.01 -6.16
N PHE A 19 6.67 -1.36 -7.04
CA PHE A 19 5.33 -0.77 -7.04
C PHE A 19 4.58 -1.04 -5.74
N SER A 20 4.58 -2.28 -5.27
CA SER A 20 3.95 -2.64 -4.00
C SER A 20 4.57 -1.88 -2.83
N MET A 21 5.88 -1.66 -2.82
CA MET A 21 6.56 -0.88 -1.78
C MET A 21 6.16 0.59 -1.82
N ILE A 22 6.09 1.20 -3.01
CA ILE A 22 5.63 2.60 -3.19
C ILE A 22 4.19 2.77 -2.68
N TRP A 23 3.34 1.75 -2.81
CA TRP A 23 1.97 1.77 -2.31
C TRP A 23 1.87 1.50 -0.81
N VAL A 24 2.53 0.46 -0.28
CA VAL A 24 2.35 0.03 1.11
C VAL A 24 3.04 0.96 2.10
N VAL A 25 4.22 1.50 1.77
CA VAL A 25 5.01 2.32 2.70
C VAL A 25 4.28 3.61 3.16
N PRO A 26 3.60 4.36 2.27
CA PRO A 26 2.76 5.50 2.69
C PRO A 26 1.68 5.11 3.70
N PHE A 27 0.93 4.03 3.44
CA PHE A 27 -0.10 3.56 4.36
C PHE A 27 0.49 3.10 5.69
N TRP A 28 1.64 2.44 5.67
CA TRP A 28 2.34 2.04 6.90
C TRP A 28 2.67 3.25 7.78
N ARG A 29 3.21 4.32 7.18
CA ARG A 29 3.50 5.57 7.89
C ARG A 29 2.22 6.26 8.38
N LEU A 30 1.17 6.28 7.56
CA LEU A 30 -0.14 6.84 7.91
C LEU A 30 -0.75 6.10 9.12
N PHE A 31 -0.65 4.78 9.13
CA PHE A 31 -1.22 3.95 10.19
C PHE A 31 -0.52 4.15 11.53
N ARG A 32 0.82 4.26 11.52
CA ARG A 32 1.58 4.65 12.73
C ARG A 32 1.12 5.97 13.32
N ARG A 33 0.82 6.97 12.47
CA ARG A 33 0.38 8.30 12.94
C ARG A 33 -1.05 8.32 13.44
N THR A 34 -1.90 7.48 12.86
CA THR A 34 -3.33 7.42 13.17
C THR A 34 -3.66 6.38 14.24
N GLY A 35 -2.68 5.64 14.77
CA GLY A 35 -2.90 4.59 15.77
C GLY A 35 -3.53 3.31 15.19
N ILE A 36 -3.49 3.13 13.87
CA ILE A 36 -3.88 1.87 13.22
C ILE A 36 -2.66 0.93 13.23
N PRO A 37 -2.83 -0.38 13.48
CA PRO A 37 -1.73 -1.34 13.39
C PRO A 37 -1.00 -1.26 12.03
N PRO A 38 0.31 -0.95 11.98
CA PRO A 38 1.01 -0.70 10.71
C PRO A 38 1.01 -1.89 9.75
N MET A 39 0.96 -3.12 10.27
CA MET A 39 0.90 -4.35 9.46
C MET A 39 -0.32 -4.40 8.54
N LEU A 40 -1.43 -3.75 8.92
CA LEU A 40 -2.64 -3.69 8.09
C LEU A 40 -2.42 -2.95 6.77
N SER A 41 -1.36 -2.14 6.66
CA SER A 41 -1.03 -1.42 5.43
C SER A 41 -0.67 -2.35 4.26
N ILE A 42 -0.29 -3.60 4.53
CA ILE A 42 -0.06 -4.61 3.48
C ILE A 42 -1.34 -4.82 2.66
N LEU A 43 -2.51 -4.77 3.31
CA LEU A 43 -3.80 -4.92 2.62
C LEU A 43 -4.11 -3.74 1.68
N ALA A 44 -3.43 -2.60 1.83
CA ALA A 44 -3.53 -1.47 0.91
C ALA A 44 -2.93 -1.77 -0.48
N ALA A 45 -2.25 -2.91 -0.67
CA ALA A 45 -1.89 -3.41 -1.99
C ALA A 45 -3.13 -3.76 -2.85
N ILE A 46 -4.29 -4.00 -2.21
CA ILE A 46 -5.57 -4.19 -2.89
C ILE A 46 -6.22 -2.81 -3.08
N PRO A 47 -6.44 -2.34 -4.32
CA PRO A 47 -6.90 -0.97 -4.58
C PRO A 47 -8.18 -0.57 -3.83
N PHE A 48 -9.17 -1.46 -3.77
CA PHE A 48 -10.42 -1.18 -3.05
C PHE A 48 -10.23 -1.07 -1.54
N VAL A 49 -9.34 -1.87 -0.96
CA VAL A 49 -9.04 -1.79 0.48
C VAL A 49 -8.28 -0.51 0.79
N ALA A 50 -7.38 -0.06 -0.08
CA ALA A 50 -6.70 1.23 0.05
C ALA A 50 -7.71 2.39 0.10
N VAL A 51 -8.73 2.38 -0.77
CA VAL A 51 -9.81 3.39 -0.75
C VAL A 51 -10.59 3.35 0.56
N ILE A 52 -10.96 2.16 1.04
CA ILE A 52 -11.64 2.00 2.34
C ILE A 52 -10.78 2.57 3.47
N TYR A 53 -9.48 2.29 3.49
CA TYR A 53 -8.57 2.82 4.50
C TYR A 53 -8.47 4.34 4.48
N LEU A 54 -8.42 4.95 3.29
CA LEU A 54 -8.46 6.41 3.17
C LEU A 54 -9.77 6.96 3.73
N TRP A 55 -10.91 6.31 3.46
CA TRP A 55 -12.20 6.67 4.03
C TRP A 55 -12.17 6.60 5.57
N VAL A 56 -11.72 5.49 6.14
CA VAL A 56 -11.61 5.32 7.60
C VAL A 56 -10.76 6.41 8.23
N VAL A 57 -9.62 6.75 7.63
CA VAL A 57 -8.73 7.79 8.14
C VAL A 57 -9.34 9.19 7.99
N ALA A 58 -10.08 9.46 6.92
CA ALA A 58 -10.72 10.75 6.67
C ALA A 58 -11.80 11.08 7.71
N PHE A 59 -12.57 10.08 8.16
CA PHE A 59 -13.64 10.28 9.16
C PHE A 59 -13.18 10.08 10.60
N LYS A 60 -11.92 9.70 10.83
CA LYS A 60 -11.36 9.61 12.18
C LYS A 60 -11.14 11.03 12.73
N LYS A 61 -11.40 11.26 14.02
CA LYS A 61 -11.12 12.55 14.68
C LYS A 61 -9.62 12.85 14.67
N TRP A 62 -9.24 14.01 14.14
CA TRP A 62 -7.86 14.50 14.15
C TRP A 62 -7.59 15.36 15.38
N PRO A 63 -6.31 15.47 15.83
CA PRO A 63 -5.96 16.34 16.95
C PRO A 63 -6.35 17.82 16.77
N SER A 64 -6.49 18.28 15.52
CA SER A 64 -6.95 19.62 15.16
C SER A 64 -8.46 19.82 15.28
N ASP A 65 -9.24 18.75 15.37
CA ASP A 65 -10.72 18.81 15.46
C ASP A 65 -11.20 18.94 16.91
N ALA A 66 -10.27 19.14 17.86
CA ALA A 66 -10.51 19.20 19.29
C ALA A 66 -10.53 20.65 19.80
#